data_AF-A0A354B2C0-F1
#
_entry.id   AF-A0A354B2C0-F1
#
_cell.length_a   1.000
_cell.length_b   1.000
_cell.length_c   1.000
_cell.angle_alpha   90.00
_cell.angle_beta   90.00
_cell.angle_gamma   90.00
#
_symmetry.space_group_name_H-M   'P 1'
#
loop_
_entity.id
_entity.type
_entity.pdbx_description
1 polymer ?
#
loop_
_entity_poly.entity_id
_entity_poly.type
_entity_poly.pdbx_seq_one_letter_code
_entity_poly.pdbx_strand_id
1 'polypeptide(L)'
;MAGETSPTATVAKIAGRSGSGGEPDLVRSYLRDIGRVPLLSHEQEITLGRQVQDLMALEQIQQELSLRLDGNPPTNAQLAEAAGLSLAQLKKRFSSGRRAKERMVAANLRLVVSVAKKYTRRNMELLDLIQEGTIGLVRGVEKFDPSRGYKFSTYAYW
;
A
#
# COMPACT_ATOMS: atom_id res chain seq x y z
N MET A 1 -13.00 14.04 18.13
CA MET A 1 -12.10 13.01 17.55
C MET A 1 -12.21 13.11 16.04
N ALA A 2 -11.21 13.68 15.38
CA ALA A 2 -11.24 13.91 13.93
C ALA A 2 -11.15 12.58 13.19
N GLY A 3 -12.09 12.33 12.28
CA GLY A 3 -12.06 11.17 11.39
C GLY A 3 -10.86 11.28 10.45
N GLU A 4 -9.82 10.50 10.73
CA GLU A 4 -8.66 10.36 9.86
C GLU A 4 -9.07 9.58 8.61
N THR A 5 -9.48 10.29 7.56
CA THR A 5 -9.54 9.67 6.22
C THR A 5 -8.11 9.41 5.77
N SER A 6 -7.70 8.14 5.80
CA SER A 6 -6.38 7.70 5.33
C SER A 6 -6.15 8.15 3.88
N PRO A 7 -4.96 8.65 3.50
CA PRO A 7 -4.63 9.03 2.12
C PRO A 7 -4.93 7.92 1.09
N THR A 8 -4.78 6.66 1.51
CA THR A 8 -5.15 5.47 0.73
C THR A 8 -6.66 5.39 0.49
N ALA A 9 -7.48 5.80 1.47
CA ALA A 9 -8.93 5.88 1.31
C ALA A 9 -9.34 7.03 0.37
N THR A 10 -8.57 8.12 0.30
CA THR A 10 -8.78 9.17 -0.71
C THR A 10 -8.51 8.65 -2.13
N VAL A 11 -7.46 7.83 -2.33
CA VAL A 11 -7.23 7.14 -3.62
C VAL A 11 -8.41 6.22 -3.98
N ALA A 12 -8.90 5.42 -3.04
CA ALA A 12 -10.07 4.56 -3.27
C ALA A 12 -11.35 5.37 -3.57
N LYS A 13 -11.50 6.54 -2.96
CA LYS A 13 -12.61 7.48 -3.20
C LYS A 13 -12.52 8.16 -4.57
N ILE A 14 -11.31 8.41 -5.07
CA ILE A 14 -11.06 8.91 -6.43
C ILE A 14 -11.40 7.84 -7.46
N ALA A 15 -11.01 6.58 -7.23
CA ALA A 15 -11.30 5.45 -8.12
C ALA A 15 -12.80 5.17 -8.29
N GLY A 16 -13.63 5.48 -7.29
CA GLY A 16 -15.06 5.14 -7.26
C GLY A 16 -16.02 6.18 -7.85
N ARG A 17 -15.54 7.33 -8.37
CA ARG A 17 -16.41 8.41 -8.86
C ARG A 17 -16.12 8.77 -10.31
N SER A 18 -16.86 8.13 -11.22
CA SER A 18 -17.02 8.58 -12.60
C SER A 18 -18.14 9.64 -12.65
N GLY A 19 -17.81 10.94 -12.67
CA GLY A 19 -18.83 11.99 -12.65
C GLY A 19 -18.31 13.40 -12.91
N SER A 20 -18.74 13.96 -14.04
CA SER A 20 -18.32 15.21 -14.69
C SER A 20 -18.70 16.49 -13.93
N GLY A 21 -17.78 17.05 -13.14
CA GLY A 21 -18.00 18.36 -12.52
C GLY A 21 -17.10 18.77 -11.34
N GLY A 22 -16.01 18.05 -11.05
CA GLY A 22 -15.18 18.35 -9.88
C GLY A 22 -13.73 17.88 -9.93
N GLU A 23 -13.22 17.46 -11.10
CA GLU A 23 -11.87 16.91 -11.26
C GLU A 23 -10.75 17.84 -10.74
N PRO A 24 -10.76 19.17 -11.01
CA PRO A 24 -9.73 20.07 -10.49
C PRO A 24 -9.72 20.14 -8.97
N ASP A 25 -10.89 20.06 -8.34
CA ASP A 25 -11.03 20.14 -6.89
C ASP A 25 -10.72 18.80 -6.21
N LEU A 26 -10.99 17.67 -6.87
CA LEU A 26 -10.56 16.34 -6.44
C LEU A 26 -9.03 16.23 -6.47
N VAL A 27 -8.39 16.64 -7.56
CA VAL A 27 -6.92 16.67 -7.67
C VAL A 27 -6.33 17.57 -6.59
N ARG A 28 -6.88 18.78 -6.36
CA ARG A 28 -6.40 19.69 -5.30
C ARG A 28 -6.55 19.09 -3.90
N SER A 29 -7.69 18.46 -3.60
CA SER A 29 -7.92 17.81 -2.31
C SER A 29 -6.93 16.67 -2.11
N TYR A 30 -6.74 15.84 -3.13
CA TYR A 30 -5.79 14.74 -3.11
C TYR A 30 -4.35 15.19 -2.86
N LEU A 31 -3.88 16.19 -3.62
CA LEU A 31 -2.53 16.75 -3.47
C LEU A 31 -2.30 17.32 -2.06
N ARG A 32 -3.33 17.91 -1.47
CA ARG A 32 -3.29 18.41 -0.09
C ARG A 32 -3.15 17.27 0.91
N ASP A 33 -3.92 16.19 0.74
CA ASP A 33 -3.92 15.05 1.66
C ASP A 33 -2.56 14.33 1.64
N ILE A 34 -2.02 14.02 0.46
CA ILE A 34 -0.70 13.36 0.35
C ILE A 34 0.44 14.28 0.81
N GLY A 35 0.26 15.60 0.72
CA GLY A 35 1.22 16.59 1.20
C GLY A 35 1.35 16.65 2.72
N ARG A 36 0.30 16.23 3.46
CA ARG A 36 0.29 16.17 4.93
C ARG A 36 1.00 14.93 5.49
N VAL A 37 1.22 13.91 4.66
CA VAL A 37 1.88 12.67 5.10
C VAL A 37 3.39 12.93 5.24
N PRO A 38 3.98 12.74 6.43
CA PRO A 38 5.42 12.88 6.61
C PRO A 38 6.17 11.83 5.79
N LEU A 39 7.29 12.23 5.20
CA LEU A 39 8.22 11.31 4.52
C LEU A 39 8.82 10.33 5.54
N LEU A 40 9.20 9.15 5.06
CA LEU A 40 9.87 8.15 5.90
C LEU A 40 11.37 8.41 5.96
N SER A 41 11.95 8.24 7.15
CA SER A 41 13.39 8.08 7.30
C SER A 41 13.82 6.69 6.81
N HIS A 42 15.11 6.52 6.53
CA HIS A 42 15.63 5.22 6.11
C HIS A 42 15.38 4.10 7.14
N GLU A 43 15.54 4.40 8.43
CA GLU A 43 15.25 3.44 9.50
C GLU A 43 13.77 3.06 9.57
N GLN A 44 12.87 4.02 9.29
CA GLN A 44 11.44 3.76 9.20
C GLN A 44 11.12 2.88 7.99
N GLU A 45 11.76 3.11 6.84
CA GLU A 45 11.62 2.24 5.66
C GLU A 45 12.03 0.80 5.98
N ILE A 46 13.15 0.61 6.69
CA ILE A 46 13.61 -0.72 7.11
C ILE A 46 12.58 -1.38 8.04
N THR A 47 12.11 -0.65 9.06
CA THR A 47 11.18 -1.18 10.07
C THR A 47 9.84 -1.56 9.45
N LEU A 48 9.26 -0.66 8.65
CA LEU A 48 7.99 -0.90 7.99
C LEU A 48 8.13 -1.98 6.91
N GLY A 49 9.22 -1.98 6.15
CA GLY A 49 9.50 -3.01 5.14
C GLY A 49 9.54 -4.41 5.74
N ARG A 50 10.16 -4.59 6.91
CA ARG A 50 10.15 -5.88 7.63
C ARG A 50 8.73 -6.30 8.03
N GLN A 51 7.92 -5.38 8.54
CA GLN A 51 6.52 -5.66 8.89
C GLN A 51 5.67 -6.02 7.66
N VAL A 52 5.97 -5.44 6.50
CA VAL A 52 5.33 -5.81 5.23
C VAL A 52 5.79 -7.20 4.78
N GLN A 53 7.08 -7.51 4.85
CA GLN A 53 7.58 -8.86 4.52
C GLN A 53 6.95 -9.94 5.40
N ASP A 54 6.82 -9.68 6.70
CA ASP A 54 6.10 -10.57 7.62
C ASP A 54 4.63 -10.76 7.21
N LEU A 55 3.95 -9.70 6.76
CA LEU A 55 2.59 -9.79 6.23
C LEU A 55 2.53 -10.64 4.96
N MET A 56 3.42 -10.40 4.00
CA MET A 56 3.45 -11.13 2.73
C MET A 56 3.66 -12.63 2.95
N ALA A 57 4.52 -13.00 3.90
CA ALA A 57 4.73 -14.40 4.28
C ALA A 57 3.44 -15.04 4.85
N LEU A 58 2.71 -14.31 5.70
CA LEU A 58 1.43 -14.80 6.25
C LEU A 58 0.35 -14.92 5.16
N GLU A 59 0.27 -13.96 4.24
CA GLU A 59 -0.66 -14.00 3.10
C GLU A 59 -0.33 -15.16 2.16
N GLN A 60 0.95 -15.46 1.94
CA GLN A 60 1.40 -16.62 1.16
C GLN A 60 0.95 -17.94 1.81
N ILE A 61 1.17 -18.11 3.11
CA ILE A 61 0.71 -19.31 3.85
C ILE A 61 -0.83 -19.43 3.75
N GLN A 62 -1.54 -18.31 3.90
CA GLN A 62 -3.00 -18.29 3.77
C GLN A 62 -3.46 -18.75 2.38
N GLN A 63 -2.80 -18.28 1.32
CA GLN A 63 -3.10 -18.68 -0.06
C GLN A 63 -2.83 -20.17 -0.30
N GLU A 64 -1.68 -20.67 0.15
CA GLU A 64 -1.34 -22.09 0.04
C GLU A 64 -2.33 -23.00 0.77
N LEU A 65 -2.74 -22.62 1.98
CA LEU A 65 -3.79 -23.33 2.71
C LEU A 65 -5.13 -23.27 1.98
N SER A 66 -5.48 -22.11 1.40
CA SER A 66 -6.73 -21.97 0.66
C SER A 66 -6.78 -22.90 -0.54
N LEU A 67 -5.66 -23.06 -1.27
CA LEU A 67 -5.56 -24.01 -2.37
C LEU A 67 -5.73 -25.47 -1.91
N ARG A 68 -5.27 -25.81 -0.70
CA ARG A 68 -5.48 -27.16 -0.10
C ARG A 68 -6.90 -27.40 0.37
N LEU A 69 -7.69 -26.33 0.58
CA LEU A 69 -9.07 -26.36 1.06
C LEU A 69 -10.06 -26.07 -0.07
N ASP A 70 -9.73 -26.45 -1.31
CA ASP A 70 -10.57 -26.23 -2.50
C ASP A 70 -10.98 -24.76 -2.72
N GLY A 71 -10.08 -23.83 -2.40
CA GLY A 71 -10.31 -22.39 -2.52
C GLY A 71 -11.05 -21.75 -1.33
N ASN A 72 -11.39 -22.52 -0.30
CA ASN A 72 -11.98 -21.96 0.91
C ASN A 72 -10.92 -21.21 1.74
N PRO A 73 -11.26 -20.08 2.37
CA PRO A 73 -10.33 -19.37 3.23
C PRO A 73 -10.05 -20.19 4.50
N PRO A 74 -8.77 -20.36 4.91
CA PRO A 74 -8.46 -21.06 6.15
C PRO A 74 -8.95 -20.24 7.36
N THR A 75 -9.33 -20.94 8.41
CA THR A 75 -9.66 -20.30 9.69
C THR A 75 -8.41 -19.68 10.31
N ASN A 76 -8.60 -18.68 11.19
CA ASN A 76 -7.48 -18.09 11.94
C ASN A 76 -6.70 -19.11 12.76
N ALA A 77 -7.35 -20.20 13.21
CA ALA A 77 -6.69 -21.29 13.94
C ALA A 77 -5.77 -22.09 13.03
N GLN A 78 -6.24 -22.52 11.87
CA GLN A 78 -5.43 -23.25 10.87
C GLN A 78 -4.25 -22.42 10.37
N LEU A 79 -4.46 -21.12 10.14
CA LEU A 79 -3.39 -20.21 9.72
C LEU A 79 -2.37 -19.96 10.84
N ALA A 80 -2.82 -19.81 12.07
CA ALA A 80 -1.93 -19.65 13.23
C ALA A 80 -1.07 -20.90 13.45
N GLU A 81 -1.68 -22.08 13.34
CA GLU A 81 -0.99 -23.37 13.40
C GLU A 81 0.07 -23.50 12.30
N ALA A 82 -0.30 -23.25 11.04
CA ALA A 82 0.62 -23.33 9.91
C ALA A 82 1.78 -22.32 10.01
N ALA A 83 1.54 -21.14 10.58
CA ALA A 83 2.56 -20.13 10.80
C ALA A 83 3.39 -20.34 12.09
N GLY A 84 3.05 -21.32 12.93
CA GLY A 84 3.71 -21.53 14.22
C GLY A 84 3.50 -20.39 15.22
N LEU A 85 2.34 -19.73 15.18
CA LEU A 85 2.00 -18.56 15.99
C LEU A 85 0.79 -18.83 16.88
N SER A 86 0.69 -18.10 18.00
CA SER A 86 -0.59 -17.98 18.70
C SER A 86 -1.58 -17.10 17.92
N LEU A 87 -2.89 -17.29 18.15
CA LEU A 87 -3.93 -16.44 17.56
C LEU A 87 -3.72 -14.95 17.82
N ALA A 88 -3.22 -14.59 19.02
CA ALA A 88 -2.92 -13.22 19.38
C ALA A 88 -1.75 -12.64 18.57
N GLN A 89 -0.67 -13.42 18.40
CA GLN A 89 0.47 -13.04 17.57
C GLN A 89 0.08 -12.92 16.11
N LEU A 90 -0.71 -13.85 15.57
CA LEU A 90 -1.22 -13.80 14.20
C LEU A 90 -1.99 -12.50 13.94
N LYS A 91 -2.98 -12.20 14.78
CA LYS A 91 -3.77 -10.96 14.70
C LYS A 91 -2.89 -9.71 14.77
N LYS A 92 -1.92 -9.69 15.69
CA LYS A 92 -0.98 -8.57 15.84
C LYS A 92 -0.14 -8.37 14.58
N ARG A 93 0.44 -9.45 14.02
CA ARG A 93 1.29 -9.38 12.81
C ARG A 93 0.51 -8.90 11.58
N PHE A 94 -0.71 -9.41 11.37
CA PHE A 94 -1.58 -8.90 10.31
C PHE A 94 -1.89 -7.41 10.47
N SER A 95 -2.26 -6.99 11.68
CA SER A 95 -2.59 -5.59 11.97
C SER A 95 -1.37 -4.67 11.76
N SER A 96 -0.21 -5.03 12.31
CA SER A 96 1.01 -4.24 12.13
C SER A 96 1.45 -4.18 10.67
N GLY A 97 1.44 -5.31 9.97
CA GLY A 97 1.86 -5.39 8.58
C GLY A 97 0.94 -4.60 7.64
N ARG A 98 -0.38 -4.68 7.83
CA ARG A 98 -1.34 -3.89 7.03
C ARG A 98 -1.13 -2.40 7.25
N ARG A 99 -1.00 -1.97 8.51
CA ARG A 99 -0.71 -0.57 8.84
C ARG A 99 0.64 -0.11 8.28
N ALA A 100 1.65 -0.98 8.28
CA ALA A 100 2.96 -0.69 7.72
C ALA A 100 2.89 -0.49 6.20
N LYS A 101 2.21 -1.40 5.49
CA LYS A 101 1.96 -1.32 4.05
C LYS A 101 1.26 -0.02 3.68
N GLU A 102 0.17 0.30 4.37
CA GLU A 102 -0.56 1.56 4.17
C GLU A 102 0.32 2.79 4.41
N ARG A 103 1.13 2.76 5.48
CA ARG A 103 2.04 3.86 5.80
C ARG A 103 3.13 4.05 4.74
N MET A 104 3.71 2.96 4.25
CA MET A 104 4.72 3.00 3.19
C MET A 104 4.14 3.52 1.89
N VAL A 105 2.97 3.05 1.48
CA VAL A 105 2.27 3.55 0.29
C VAL A 105 1.99 5.04 0.43
N ALA A 106 1.33 5.44 1.52
CA ALA A 106 0.93 6.84 1.74
C ALA A 106 2.12 7.82 1.73
N ALA A 107 3.25 7.45 2.34
CA ALA A 107 4.44 8.29 2.37
C ALA A 107 5.09 8.48 0.99
N ASN A 108 4.81 7.59 0.04
CA ASN A 108 5.39 7.57 -1.30
C ASN A 108 4.42 8.02 -2.41
N LEU A 109 3.16 8.35 -2.10
CA LEU A 109 2.19 8.84 -3.11
C LEU A 109 2.67 10.12 -3.83
N ARG A 110 3.47 10.95 -3.17
CA ARG A 110 4.08 12.14 -3.79
C ARG A 110 5.01 11.78 -4.97
N LEU A 111 5.70 10.64 -4.90
CA LEU A 111 6.53 10.14 -5.98
C LEU A 111 5.67 9.80 -7.20
N VAL A 112 4.56 9.08 -6.99
CA VAL A 112 3.60 8.71 -8.05
C VAL A 112 3.13 9.95 -8.81
N VAL A 113 2.69 10.98 -8.10
CA VAL A 113 2.26 12.25 -8.73
C VAL A 113 3.41 12.90 -9.53
N SER A 114 4.62 12.92 -8.99
CA SER A 114 5.77 13.53 -9.65
C SER A 114 6.16 12.82 -10.96
N VAL A 115 5.96 11.50 -11.02
CA VAL A 115 6.17 10.69 -12.23
C VAL A 115 5.01 10.89 -13.19
N ALA A 116 3.76 10.76 -12.73
CA ALA A 116 2.54 10.91 -13.53
C ALA A 116 2.47 12.24 -14.28
N LYS A 117 2.85 13.36 -13.64
CA LYS A 117 2.88 14.70 -14.26
C LYS A 117 3.75 14.79 -15.52
N LYS A 118 4.74 13.91 -15.69
CA LYS A 118 5.59 13.87 -16.89
C LYS A 118 4.85 13.27 -18.10
N TYR A 119 3.82 12.47 -17.87
CA TYR A 119 3.09 11.72 -18.90
C TYR A 119 1.76 12.36 -19.31
N THR A 120 1.33 13.45 -18.65
CA THR A 120 0.05 14.13 -18.91
C THR A 120 -0.07 14.71 -20.34
N ARG A 121 1.04 14.89 -21.08
CA ARG A 121 1.02 15.42 -22.46
C ARG A 121 0.51 14.43 -23.54
N ARG A 122 0.03 13.23 -23.15
CA ARG A 122 -0.33 12.12 -24.07
C ARG A 122 -1.83 11.75 -24.06
N ASN A 123 -2.73 12.69 -23.78
CA ASN A 123 -4.20 12.50 -23.77
C ASN A 123 -4.74 11.52 -22.70
N MET A 124 -3.99 11.25 -21.63
CA MET A 124 -4.45 10.44 -20.49
C MET A 124 -4.76 11.37 -19.30
N GLU A 125 -5.87 11.12 -18.61
CA GLU A 125 -6.27 11.88 -17.43
C GLU A 125 -5.20 11.72 -16.33
N LEU A 126 -4.85 12.82 -15.65
CA LEU A 126 -3.84 12.79 -14.59
C LEU A 126 -4.24 11.82 -13.47
N LEU A 127 -5.54 11.69 -13.18
CA LEU A 127 -6.06 10.77 -12.20
C LEU A 127 -5.81 9.31 -12.60
N ASP A 128 -6.05 8.94 -13.86
CA ASP A 128 -5.76 7.58 -14.36
C ASP A 128 -4.28 7.21 -14.19
N LEU A 129 -3.38 8.13 -14.55
CA LEU A 129 -1.94 7.94 -14.37
C LEU A 129 -1.55 7.76 -12.90
N ILE A 130 -2.19 8.50 -12.00
CA ILE A 130 -1.98 8.38 -10.55
C ILE A 130 -2.51 7.03 -10.05
N GLN A 131 -3.65 6.56 -10.54
CA GLN A 131 -4.22 5.27 -10.17
C GLN A 131 -3.28 4.12 -10.57
N GLU A 132 -2.86 4.07 -11.84
CA GLU A 132 -1.92 3.05 -12.33
C GLU A 132 -0.58 3.10 -11.58
N GLY A 133 -0.03 4.31 -11.39
CA GLY A 133 1.19 4.48 -10.61
C GLY A 133 1.04 4.05 -9.15
N THR A 134 -0.14 4.20 -8.56
CA THR A 134 -0.43 3.74 -7.20
C THR A 134 -0.49 2.22 -7.12
N ILE A 135 -1.08 1.54 -8.12
CA ILE A 135 -1.06 0.07 -8.20
C ILE A 135 0.39 -0.44 -8.31
N GLY A 136 1.20 0.19 -9.15
CA GLY A 136 2.64 -0.10 -9.25
C GLY A 136 3.36 0.11 -7.92
N LEU A 137 3.10 1.22 -7.24
CA LEU A 137 3.66 1.53 -5.93
C LEU A 137 3.31 0.48 -4.87
N VAL A 138 2.04 0.06 -4.79
CA VAL A 138 1.59 -0.97 -3.84
C VAL A 138 2.33 -2.28 -4.09
N ARG A 139 2.44 -2.72 -5.35
CA ARG A 139 3.22 -3.92 -5.72
C ARG A 139 4.70 -3.77 -5.39
N GLY A 140 5.25 -2.56 -5.56
CA GLY A 140 6.61 -2.25 -5.17
C GLY A 140 6.82 -2.39 -3.65
N VAL A 141 5.89 -1.90 -2.84
CA VAL A 141 5.94 -2.06 -1.37
C VAL A 141 5.88 -3.53 -0.97
N GLU A 142 5.02 -4.33 -1.60
CA GLU A 142 4.90 -5.77 -1.33
C GLU A 142 6.20 -6.54 -1.62
N LYS A 143 6.95 -6.12 -2.64
CA LYS A 143 8.19 -6.78 -3.09
C LYS A 143 9.47 -6.16 -2.53
N PHE A 144 9.35 -5.08 -1.76
CA PHE A 144 10.51 -4.36 -1.26
C PHE A 144 11.26 -5.17 -0.20
N ASP A 145 12.54 -5.40 -0.44
CA ASP A 145 13.44 -6.08 0.49
C ASP A 145 14.37 -5.07 1.18
N PRO A 146 14.13 -4.72 2.47
CA PRO A 146 14.95 -3.78 3.22
C PRO A 146 16.36 -4.32 3.56
N SER A 147 16.63 -5.63 3.40
CA SER A 147 17.94 -6.22 3.68
C SER A 147 18.99 -5.87 2.63
N ARG A 148 18.57 -5.46 1.43
CA ARG A 148 19.45 -5.14 0.30
C ARG A 148 20.19 -3.81 0.42
N GLY A 149 19.91 -3.01 1.45
CA GLY A 149 20.62 -1.76 1.75
C GLY A 149 20.26 -0.56 0.88
N TYR A 150 19.30 -0.69 -0.04
CA TYR A 150 18.81 0.42 -0.87
C TYR A 150 17.55 1.06 -0.26
N LYS A 151 17.39 2.38 -0.47
CA LYS A 151 16.16 3.09 -0.11
C LYS A 151 15.00 2.64 -0.99
N PHE A 152 13.78 2.67 -0.45
CA PHE A 152 12.59 2.27 -1.20
C PHE A 152 12.39 3.13 -2.46
N SER A 153 12.65 4.44 -2.37
CA SER A 153 12.53 5.36 -3.50
C SER A 153 13.44 5.01 -4.70
N THR A 154 14.59 4.38 -4.45
CA THR A 154 15.49 3.89 -5.51
C THR A 154 14.92 2.65 -6.19
N TYR A 155 14.26 1.78 -5.43
CA TYR A 155 13.62 0.58 -5.95
C TYR A 155 12.33 0.89 -6.73
N ALA A 156 11.48 1.74 -6.18
CA ALA A 156 10.15 2.05 -6.71
C ALA A 156 10.12 2.93 -7.97
N TYR A 157 11.28 3.40 -8.45
CA TYR A 157 11.38 4.15 -9.70
C TYR A 157 11.39 3.25 -10.95
N TRP A 158 11.58 1.93 -10.79
CA TRP A 158 11.72 0.95 -11.87
C TRP A 158 10.41 0.24 -12.21
#